data_AF-K9XRX8-F1
#
_entry.id   AF-K9XRX8-F1
#
_cell.length_a   1.000
_cell.length_b   1.000
_cell.length_c   1.000
_cell.angle_alpha   90.00
_cell.angle_beta   90.00
_cell.angle_gamma   90.00
#
_symmetry.space_group_name_H-M   'P 1'
#
loop_
_entity.id
_entity.type
_entity.pdbx_description
1 polymer ?
#
loop_
_entity_poly.entity_id
_entity_poly.type
_entity_poly.pdbx_seq_one_letter_code
_entity_poly.pdbx_strand_id
1 'polypeptide(L)'
;MTEEIKCPACRQPLYLPDLSICNEERVMVICRSCHYQYAVSYAIAESCSSEVITLTKTKFLNKPKQQRLYQLKVNYQSTLQKTFQFTNFDLKEKFTANAGDSLVLLHTIDNKNNLDLIWLKNLEHNLDYQVLFPRKQQLFQGAKISSLTILGCSTLALIDLFYPVVANHFIWLGTIPLAITTGFYSSIRYRRKYQQLAANNLNRLASEQNILAKLKTLTSRLKQLNQNKTSEENLLNRFRLLQAKMNQTDAHLYCDRLTTINRGISALEQQLNISQNLINGYSQLINIWEIEYETSQLAEQLPGQEKVEAQVLPRLEELQALEQQKEELSLLIQPAAFLSS
;
A
#
# COMPACT_ATOMS: atom_id res chain seq x y z
N MET A 1 -5.77 -9.99 -3.77
CA MET A 1 -5.37 -9.77 -2.37
C MET A 1 -5.35 -8.26 -2.11
N THR A 2 -5.50 -7.81 -0.85
CA THR A 2 -5.30 -6.39 -0.51
C THR A 2 -3.90 -5.91 -0.92
N GLU A 3 -3.85 -4.88 -1.77
CA GLU A 3 -2.60 -4.30 -2.24
C GLU A 3 -2.10 -3.24 -1.25
N GLU A 4 -0.79 -3.19 -1.01
CA GLU A 4 -0.17 -2.19 -0.14
C GLU A 4 0.72 -1.28 -0.97
N ILE A 5 0.52 0.03 -0.85
CA ILE A 5 1.33 1.04 -1.51
C ILE A 5 1.77 2.10 -0.51
N LYS A 6 2.82 2.85 -0.84
CA LYS A 6 3.25 3.99 -0.03
C LYS A 6 2.42 5.21 -0.39
N CYS A 7 1.80 5.85 0.60
CA CYS A 7 1.06 7.09 0.41
C CYS A 7 1.94 8.15 -0.31
N PRO A 8 1.51 8.68 -1.47
CA PRO A 8 2.28 9.68 -2.21
C PRO A 8 2.60 10.97 -1.45
N ALA A 9 1.81 11.29 -0.41
CA ALA A 9 1.99 12.49 0.41
C ALA A 9 2.97 12.28 1.58
N CYS A 10 2.81 11.19 2.35
CA CYS A 10 3.56 10.97 3.60
C CYS A 10 4.40 9.68 3.66
N ARG A 11 4.35 8.85 2.60
CA ARG A 11 5.05 7.56 2.45
C ARG A 11 4.65 6.45 3.44
N GLN A 12 3.67 6.69 4.30
CA GLN A 12 3.10 5.67 5.17
C GLN A 12 2.30 4.65 4.36
N PRO A 13 2.12 3.42 4.86
CA PRO A 13 1.31 2.39 4.19
C PRO A 13 -0.11 2.89 3.89
N LEU A 14 -0.57 2.61 2.69
CA LEU A 14 -1.92 2.82 2.22
C LEU A 14 -2.41 1.50 1.63
N TYR A 15 -3.50 0.98 2.17
CA TYR A 15 -4.06 -0.30 1.75
C TYR A 15 -5.15 -0.05 0.72
N LEU A 16 -5.06 -0.72 -0.41
CA LEU A 16 -6.02 -0.65 -1.49
C LEU A 16 -6.89 -1.92 -1.45
N PRO A 17 -8.19 -1.81 -1.71
CA PRO A 17 -9.04 -2.98 -1.78
C PRO A 17 -8.58 -3.97 -2.86
N ASP A 18 -9.12 -5.17 -2.81
CA ASP A 18 -8.94 -6.13 -3.89
C ASP A 18 -9.93 -5.84 -5.03
N LEU A 19 -9.55 -6.18 -6.26
CA LEU A 19 -10.44 -6.09 -7.42
C LEU A 19 -11.70 -6.96 -7.21
N SER A 20 -11.56 -8.12 -6.56
CA SER A 20 -12.67 -9.05 -6.33
C SER A 20 -13.69 -8.57 -5.30
N ILE A 21 -13.31 -7.62 -4.43
CA ILE A 21 -14.15 -7.14 -3.33
C ILE A 21 -14.88 -5.84 -3.73
N CYS A 22 -14.45 -5.17 -4.80
CA CYS A 22 -14.97 -3.87 -5.19
C CYS A 22 -15.66 -3.92 -6.56
N ASN A 23 -16.99 -3.79 -6.52
CA ASN A 23 -17.84 -3.64 -7.71
C ASN A 23 -18.01 -2.18 -8.16
N GLU A 24 -17.48 -1.23 -7.39
CA GLU A 24 -17.53 0.18 -7.73
C GLU A 24 -16.43 0.56 -8.72
N GLU A 25 -16.73 1.42 -9.69
CA GLU A 25 -15.74 1.95 -10.62
C GLU A 25 -14.59 2.67 -9.90
N ARG A 26 -14.90 3.29 -8.75
CA ARG A 26 -13.97 4.07 -7.95
C ARG A 26 -14.23 3.88 -6.48
N VAL A 27 -13.20 3.41 -5.78
CA VAL A 27 -13.22 3.26 -4.34
C VAL A 27 -12.43 4.38 -3.70
N MET A 28 -13.04 5.02 -2.72
CA MET A 28 -12.42 6.08 -1.95
C MET A 28 -11.53 5.46 -0.89
N VAL A 29 -10.28 5.91 -0.77
CA VAL A 29 -9.36 5.48 0.28
C VAL A 29 -8.72 6.68 0.95
N ILE A 30 -8.33 6.52 2.21
CA ILE A 30 -7.69 7.57 2.99
C ILE A 30 -6.35 7.10 3.55
N CYS A 31 -5.34 7.97 3.52
CA CYS A 31 -4.13 7.68 4.30
C CYS A 31 -4.39 7.98 5.78
N ARG A 32 -4.27 6.96 6.65
CA ARG A 32 -4.49 7.12 8.10
C ARG A 32 -3.57 8.16 8.76
N SER A 33 -2.35 8.33 8.26
CA SER A 33 -1.35 9.22 8.90
C SER A 33 -1.48 10.69 8.48
N CYS A 34 -1.85 10.96 7.23
CA CYS A 34 -1.94 12.33 6.72
C CYS A 34 -3.35 12.79 6.37
N HIS A 35 -4.33 11.88 6.45
CA HIS A 35 -5.74 12.06 6.10
C HIS A 35 -5.97 12.55 4.66
N TYR A 36 -5.04 12.23 3.76
CA TYR A 36 -5.20 12.54 2.34
C TYR A 36 -6.11 11.48 1.72
N GLN A 37 -7.14 11.93 1.00
CA GLN A 37 -8.05 11.06 0.27
C GLN A 37 -7.56 10.82 -1.15
N TYR A 38 -7.77 9.61 -1.62
CA TYR A 38 -7.48 9.17 -2.96
C TYR A 38 -8.68 8.40 -3.52
N ALA A 39 -8.86 8.45 -4.83
CA ALA A 39 -9.78 7.57 -5.53
C ALA A 39 -8.95 6.48 -6.20
N VAL A 40 -9.27 5.22 -5.91
CA VAL A 40 -8.68 4.03 -6.52
C VAL A 40 -9.64 3.56 -7.60
N SER A 41 -9.11 3.24 -8.77
CA SER A 41 -9.90 2.63 -9.84
C SER A 41 -9.12 1.49 -10.47
N TYR A 42 -9.84 0.46 -10.90
CA TYR A 42 -9.27 -0.68 -11.59
C TYR A 42 -9.65 -0.60 -13.06
N ALA A 43 -8.67 -0.83 -13.92
CA ALA A 43 -8.87 -0.74 -15.35
C ALA A 43 -8.02 -1.78 -16.08
N ILE A 44 -8.45 -2.16 -17.27
CA ILE A 44 -7.72 -3.06 -18.15
C ILE A 44 -6.95 -2.20 -19.15
N ALA A 45 -5.66 -2.44 -19.28
CA ALA A 45 -4.82 -1.80 -20.29
C ALA A 45 -5.27 -2.24 -21.68
N GLU A 46 -5.49 -1.27 -22.58
CA GLU A 46 -5.78 -1.56 -23.98
C GLU A 46 -4.54 -1.33 -24.85
N SER A 47 -3.84 -0.23 -24.59
CA SER A 47 -2.55 0.06 -25.20
C SER A 47 -1.74 1.03 -24.35
N CYS A 48 -0.43 0.87 -24.38
CA CYS A 48 0.51 1.80 -23.77
C CYS A 48 1.59 2.17 -24.79
N SER A 49 1.67 3.44 -25.15
CA SER A 49 2.76 3.97 -25.98
C SER A 49 3.62 4.92 -25.15
N SER A 50 4.91 4.98 -25.49
CA SER A 50 5.86 5.90 -24.86
C SER A 50 6.75 6.55 -25.89
N GLU A 51 6.91 7.86 -25.81
CA GLU A 51 7.75 8.66 -26.70
C GLU A 51 8.73 9.51 -25.86
N VAL A 52 9.98 9.66 -26.30
CA VAL A 52 10.96 10.53 -25.63
C VAL A 52 10.94 11.91 -26.28
N ILE A 53 10.53 12.92 -25.51
CA ILE A 53 10.44 14.31 -25.94
C ILE A 53 11.59 15.09 -25.32
N THR A 54 12.28 15.89 -26.13
CA THR A 54 13.33 16.79 -25.64
C THR A 54 12.72 18.17 -25.36
N LEU A 55 12.71 18.60 -24.10
CA LEU A 55 12.26 19.93 -23.72
C LEU A 55 13.37 20.95 -23.98
N THR A 56 13.23 21.70 -25.05
CA THR A 56 14.01 22.90 -25.32
C THR A 56 13.48 24.06 -24.46
N LYS A 57 14.20 24.41 -23.39
CA LYS A 57 13.86 25.59 -22.57
C LYS A 57 14.43 26.85 -23.23
N THR A 58 13.59 27.88 -23.38
CA THR A 58 13.92 29.19 -23.96
C THR A 58 14.69 30.15 -23.03
N LYS A 59 15.37 29.66 -21.97
CA LYS A 59 16.17 30.51 -21.08
C LYS A 59 17.62 30.02 -21.00
N PHE A 60 18.53 30.96 -21.28
CA PHE A 60 19.96 30.88 -21.63
C PHE A 60 20.93 30.03 -20.76
N LEU A 61 20.47 29.32 -19.71
CA LEU A 61 21.38 28.71 -18.72
C LEU A 61 21.03 27.29 -18.27
N ASN A 62 20.08 26.60 -18.90
CA ASN A 62 19.73 25.22 -18.52
C ASN A 62 19.92 24.22 -19.66
N LYS A 63 20.60 23.11 -19.36
CA LYS A 63 20.75 21.97 -20.28
C LYS A 63 19.37 21.45 -20.73
N PRO A 64 19.24 20.99 -22.00
CA PRO A 64 18.01 20.38 -22.47
C PRO A 64 17.62 19.21 -21.56
N LYS A 65 16.35 19.17 -21.15
CA LYS A 65 15.84 18.07 -20.33
C LYS A 65 15.03 17.15 -21.22
N GLN A 66 15.43 15.89 -21.28
CA GLN A 66 14.62 14.85 -21.90
C GLN A 66 13.55 14.39 -20.90
N GLN A 67 12.36 14.09 -21.42
CA GLN A 67 11.28 13.45 -20.68
C GLN A 67 10.61 12.42 -21.57
N ARG A 68 10.10 11.35 -20.97
CA ARG A 68 9.31 10.33 -21.67
C ARG A 68 7.84 10.62 -21.45
N LEU A 69 7.09 10.87 -22.52
CA LEU A 69 5.63 10.97 -22.51
C LEU A 69 5.03 9.59 -22.71
N TYR A 70 4.08 9.25 -21.87
CA TYR A 70 3.29 8.03 -21.96
C TYR A 70 1.86 8.37 -22.35
N GLN A 71 1.30 7.58 -23.25
CA GLN A 71 -0.14 7.56 -23.53
C GLN A 71 -0.65 6.17 -23.19
N LEU A 72 -1.48 6.09 -22.16
CA LEU A 72 -2.06 4.86 -21.66
C LEU A 72 -3.56 4.89 -21.92
N LYS A 73 -4.05 4.01 -22.77
CA LYS A 73 -5.48 3.79 -22.98
C LYS A 73 -5.93 2.65 -22.09
N VAL A 74 -6.96 2.90 -21.29
CA VAL A 74 -7.53 1.92 -20.38
C VAL A 74 -9.03 1.81 -20.59
N ASN A 75 -9.55 0.62 -20.33
CA ASN A 75 -10.97 0.35 -20.27
C ASN A 75 -11.38 0.08 -18.82
N TYR A 76 -12.37 0.82 -18.32
CA TYR A 76 -12.96 0.53 -17.01
C TYR A 76 -14.01 -0.57 -17.12
N GLN A 77 -14.35 -1.21 -16.00
CA GLN A 77 -15.41 -2.23 -15.96
C GLN A 77 -16.74 -1.72 -16.52
N SER A 78 -17.02 -0.42 -16.41
CA SER A 78 -18.23 0.22 -16.92
C SER A 78 -18.20 0.63 -18.40
N THR A 79 -17.29 0.05 -19.20
CA THR A 79 -17.14 0.27 -20.66
C THR A 79 -16.68 1.67 -21.08
N LEU A 80 -16.36 2.57 -20.15
CA LEU A 80 -15.78 3.87 -20.48
C LEU A 80 -14.28 3.72 -20.79
N GLN A 81 -13.91 3.98 -22.04
CA GLN A 81 -12.51 4.09 -22.44
C GLN A 81 -11.96 5.45 -22.00
N LYS A 82 -10.79 5.46 -21.37
CA LYS A 82 -10.10 6.70 -20.99
C LYS A 82 -8.64 6.65 -21.42
N THR A 83 -8.16 7.78 -21.94
CA THR A 83 -6.74 7.96 -22.26
C THR A 83 -6.09 8.81 -21.18
N PHE A 84 -5.04 8.28 -20.57
CA PHE A 84 -4.18 8.99 -19.64
C PHE A 84 -2.88 9.40 -20.32
N GLN A 85 -2.48 10.65 -20.11
CA GLN A 85 -1.19 11.15 -20.54
C GLN A 85 -0.36 11.53 -19.32
N PHE A 86 0.83 10.97 -19.21
CA PHE A 86 1.74 11.28 -18.11
C PHE A 86 3.20 11.29 -18.56
N THR A 87 4.07 11.91 -17.78
CA THR A 87 5.47 12.09 -18.14
C THR A 87 6.41 11.51 -17.08
N ASN A 88 7.56 11.00 -17.52
CA ASN A 88 8.70 10.63 -16.68
C ASN A 88 9.93 11.46 -17.04
N PHE A 89 10.68 11.91 -16.04
CA PHE A 89 12.00 12.50 -16.25
C PHE A 89 13.13 11.47 -16.13
N ASP A 90 12.87 10.32 -15.50
CA ASP A 90 13.81 9.20 -15.49
C ASP A 90 13.63 8.38 -16.78
N LEU A 91 14.63 8.40 -17.64
CA LEU A 91 14.57 7.67 -18.91
C LEU A 91 14.87 6.17 -18.77
N LYS A 92 15.45 5.75 -17.63
CA LYS A 92 15.82 4.35 -17.36
C LYS A 92 14.62 3.50 -16.97
N GLU A 93 13.72 4.07 -16.17
CA GLU A 93 12.49 3.39 -15.75
C GLU A 93 11.43 3.49 -16.84
N LYS A 94 11.16 2.35 -17.50
CA LYS A 94 10.09 2.25 -18.50
C LYS A 94 8.87 1.57 -17.89
N PHE A 95 7.79 2.32 -17.72
CA PHE A 95 6.48 1.70 -17.49
C PHE A 95 6.03 0.93 -18.75
N THR A 96 5.54 -0.30 -18.57
CA THR A 96 5.00 -1.14 -19.65
C THR A 96 3.68 -1.75 -19.22
N ALA A 97 2.70 -1.70 -20.12
CA ALA A 97 1.43 -2.39 -19.99
C ALA A 97 1.02 -2.94 -21.36
N ASN A 98 0.76 -4.24 -21.42
CA ASN A 98 0.25 -4.92 -22.60
C ASN A 98 -1.28 -4.86 -22.62
N ALA A 99 -1.86 -5.07 -23.80
CA ALA A 99 -3.32 -5.18 -23.92
C ALA A 99 -3.81 -6.37 -23.07
N GLY A 100 -4.80 -6.14 -22.22
CA GLY A 100 -5.34 -7.13 -21.28
C GLY A 100 -4.77 -7.06 -19.86
N ASP A 101 -3.67 -6.33 -19.63
CA ASP A 101 -3.08 -6.23 -18.29
C ASP A 101 -4.02 -5.50 -17.31
N SER A 102 -4.18 -6.05 -16.10
CA SER A 102 -4.94 -5.39 -15.04
C SER A 102 -4.12 -4.29 -14.37
N LEU A 103 -4.68 -3.09 -14.31
CA LEU A 103 -4.05 -1.91 -13.73
C LEU A 103 -4.82 -1.40 -12.51
N VAL A 104 -4.07 -0.95 -11.50
CA VAL A 104 -4.60 -0.15 -10.39
C VAL A 104 -4.18 1.29 -10.58
N LEU A 105 -5.14 2.21 -10.59
CA LEU A 105 -4.92 3.63 -10.80
C LEU A 105 -5.32 4.39 -9.53
N LEU A 106 -4.40 5.20 -9.01
CA LEU A 106 -4.64 6.06 -7.86
C LEU A 106 -4.73 7.51 -8.33
N HIS A 107 -5.82 8.17 -7.93
CA HIS A 107 -6.12 9.55 -8.28
C HIS A 107 -6.19 10.45 -7.06
N THR A 108 -5.78 11.70 -7.19
CA THR A 108 -6.17 12.75 -6.23
C THR A 108 -7.56 13.27 -6.55
N ILE A 109 -8.26 13.68 -5.51
CA ILE A 109 -9.62 14.20 -5.59
C ILE A 109 -9.56 15.71 -5.37
N ASP A 110 -9.86 16.50 -6.40
CA ASP A 110 -10.02 17.96 -6.28
C ASP A 110 -11.51 18.33 -6.20
N ASN A 111 -11.83 19.49 -5.60
CA ASN A 111 -13.18 20.05 -5.43
C ASN A 111 -13.99 20.16 -6.73
N LYS A 112 -13.34 20.07 -7.90
CA LYS A 112 -13.97 20.18 -9.22
C LYS A 112 -14.27 18.82 -9.87
N ASN A 113 -14.20 17.71 -9.11
CA ASN A 113 -14.28 16.33 -9.63
C ASN A 113 -13.20 15.98 -10.66
N ASN A 114 -12.15 16.79 -10.78
CA ASN A 114 -10.98 16.45 -11.57
C ASN A 114 -10.15 15.41 -10.82
N LEU A 115 -9.95 14.27 -11.47
CA LEU A 115 -9.14 13.17 -10.97
C LEU A 115 -7.80 13.15 -11.70
N ASP A 116 -6.80 13.73 -11.06
CA ASP A 116 -5.43 13.67 -11.56
C ASP A 116 -4.82 12.32 -11.16
N LEU A 117 -4.31 11.59 -12.15
CA LEU A 117 -3.59 10.34 -11.93
C LEU A 117 -2.26 10.63 -11.23
N ILE A 118 -2.05 10.04 -10.05
CA ILE A 118 -0.83 10.27 -9.27
C ILE A 118 0.07 9.05 -9.16
N TRP A 119 -0.51 7.86 -9.27
CA TRP A 119 0.21 6.61 -9.20
C TRP A 119 -0.59 5.55 -9.96
N LEU A 120 0.12 4.61 -10.57
CA LEU A 120 -0.46 3.48 -11.25
C LEU A 120 0.42 2.25 -11.04
N LYS A 121 -0.17 1.05 -11.08
CA LYS A 121 0.56 -0.21 -11.02
C LYS A 121 -0.04 -1.22 -11.97
N ASN A 122 0.84 -1.90 -12.70
CA ASN A 122 0.49 -3.09 -13.46
C ASN A 122 0.55 -4.31 -12.52
N LEU A 123 -0.60 -4.96 -12.32
CA LEU A 123 -0.72 -6.08 -11.39
C LEU A 123 0.01 -7.34 -11.89
N GLU A 124 0.07 -7.55 -13.21
CA GLU A 124 0.69 -8.74 -13.80
C GLU A 124 2.22 -8.70 -13.70
N HIS A 125 2.79 -7.54 -14.01
CA HIS A 125 4.25 -7.37 -14.04
C HIS A 125 4.81 -6.86 -12.71
N ASN A 126 3.94 -6.57 -11.73
CA ASN A 126 4.27 -5.94 -10.45
C ASN A 126 5.13 -4.67 -10.61
N LEU A 127 4.86 -3.90 -11.68
CA LEU A 127 5.53 -2.63 -11.97
C LEU A 127 4.64 -1.49 -11.49
N ASP A 128 5.11 -0.74 -10.50
CA ASP A 128 4.46 0.46 -10.03
C ASP A 128 5.14 1.72 -10.57
N TYR A 129 4.35 2.77 -10.76
CA TYR A 129 4.83 4.00 -11.36
C TYR A 129 4.14 5.21 -10.74
N GLN A 130 4.95 6.10 -10.18
CA GLN A 130 4.47 7.32 -9.55
C GLN A 130 4.47 8.48 -10.56
N VAL A 131 3.27 8.86 -11.01
CA VAL A 131 3.03 9.89 -12.02
C VAL A 131 3.22 11.31 -11.46
N LEU A 132 2.67 11.59 -10.28
CA LEU A 132 2.71 12.92 -9.66
C LEU A 132 2.98 12.86 -8.15
N PHE A 133 3.70 13.88 -7.67
CA PHE A 133 3.93 14.09 -6.24
C PHE A 133 3.05 15.23 -5.73
N PRO A 134 1.97 14.96 -4.98
CA PRO A 134 1.12 16.02 -4.42
C PRO A 134 1.92 16.98 -3.52
N ARG A 135 2.93 16.47 -2.79
CA ARG A 135 3.84 17.30 -1.99
C ARG A 135 4.69 18.27 -2.81
N LYS A 136 5.11 17.89 -4.02
CA LYS A 136 5.86 18.80 -4.91
C LYS A 136 4.94 19.91 -5.42
N GLN A 137 3.68 19.60 -5.76
CA GLN A 137 2.72 20.64 -6.15
C GLN A 137 2.44 21.63 -5.01
N GLN A 138 2.31 21.16 -3.77
CA GLN A 138 2.18 22.03 -2.58
C GLN A 138 3.39 22.94 -2.41
N LEU A 139 4.61 22.40 -2.53
CA LEU A 139 5.84 23.18 -2.46
C LEU A 139 5.97 24.17 -3.63
N PHE A 140 5.59 23.78 -4.85
CA PHE A 140 5.61 24.66 -6.01
C PHE A 140 4.58 25.79 -5.90
N GLN A 141 3.39 25.52 -5.37
CA GLN A 141 2.40 26.58 -5.12
C GLN A 141 2.87 27.51 -3.99
N GLY A 142 3.39 26.96 -2.89
CA GLY A 142 3.99 27.75 -1.81
C GLY A 142 5.14 28.62 -2.32
N ALA A 143 6.03 28.07 -3.15
CA ALA A 143 7.13 28.80 -3.76
C ALA A 143 6.65 29.88 -4.76
N LYS A 144 5.62 29.61 -5.57
CA LYS A 144 5.02 30.61 -6.45
C LYS A 144 4.44 31.78 -5.66
N ILE A 145 3.68 31.51 -4.60
CA ILE A 145 3.08 32.53 -3.74
C ILE A 145 4.16 33.31 -2.98
N SER A 146 5.20 32.62 -2.49
CA SER A 146 6.36 33.25 -1.86
C SER A 146 7.10 34.15 -2.86
N SER A 147 7.26 33.73 -4.11
CA SER A 147 7.90 34.55 -5.14
C SER A 147 7.07 35.78 -5.53
N LEU A 148 5.74 35.65 -5.55
CA LEU A 148 4.82 36.76 -5.78
C LEU A 148 4.85 37.77 -4.63
N THR A 149 4.94 37.30 -3.38
CA THR A 149 5.06 38.20 -2.21
C THR A 149 6.40 38.91 -2.20
N ILE A 150 7.51 38.23 -2.51
CA ILE A 150 8.83 38.87 -2.66
C ILE A 150 8.78 39.94 -3.76
N LEU A 151 8.20 39.64 -4.92
CA LEU A 151 8.05 40.59 -6.03
C LEU A 151 7.19 41.79 -5.63
N GLY A 152 6.01 41.56 -5.04
CA GLY A 152 5.10 42.63 -4.60
C GLY A 152 5.72 43.53 -3.52
N CYS A 153 6.49 42.96 -2.60
CA CYS A 153 7.20 43.76 -1.61
C CYS A 153 8.43 44.48 -2.18
N SER A 154 9.13 43.90 -3.17
CA SER A 154 10.22 44.57 -3.87
C SER A 154 9.73 45.78 -4.68
N THR A 155 8.51 45.72 -5.24
CA THR A 155 7.89 46.88 -5.90
C THR A 155 7.55 47.99 -4.91
N LEU A 156 7.15 47.66 -3.68
CA LEU A 156 6.92 48.66 -2.64
C LEU A 156 8.23 49.33 -2.19
N ALA A 157 9.33 48.56 -2.09
CA ALA A 157 10.66 49.11 -1.82
C ALA A 157 11.16 50.05 -2.94
N LEU A 158 10.83 49.75 -4.21
CA LEU A 158 11.14 50.64 -5.34
C LEU A 158 10.33 51.95 -5.29
N ILE A 159 9.10 51.94 -4.81
CA ILE A 159 8.28 53.15 -4.62
C ILE A 159 8.85 54.02 -3.49
N ASP A 160 9.34 53.39 -2.41
CA ASP A 160 10.01 54.06 -1.29
C ASP A 160 11.34 54.73 -1.71
N LEU A 161 11.96 54.25 -2.80
CA LEU A 161 13.13 54.89 -3.42
C LEU A 161 12.80 56.25 -4.04
N PHE A 162 11.56 56.46 -4.47
CA PHE A 162 11.07 57.74 -5.03
C PHE A 162 10.50 58.68 -3.97
N TYR A 163 10.12 58.16 -2.79
CA TYR A 163 9.57 58.93 -1.67
C TYR A 163 10.18 58.45 -0.34
N PRO A 164 11.37 58.95 0.06
CA PRO A 164 12.12 58.40 1.17
C PRO A 164 11.53 58.82 2.52
N VAL A 165 10.59 58.02 3.05
CA VAL A 165 10.09 58.15 4.42
C VAL A 165 10.61 56.98 5.24
N VAL A 166 11.91 57.02 5.56
CA VAL A 166 12.56 56.24 6.65
C VAL A 166 12.18 54.74 6.74
N ALA A 167 12.53 53.87 5.78
CA ALA A 167 12.36 52.42 6.03
C ALA A 167 13.20 51.42 5.21
N ASN A 168 14.28 51.82 4.52
CA ASN A 168 14.94 50.91 3.56
C ASN A 168 15.52 49.60 4.17
N HIS A 169 15.92 49.60 5.45
CA HIS A 169 16.38 48.40 6.15
C HIS A 169 15.24 47.56 6.79
N PHE A 170 14.12 48.18 7.16
CA PHE A 170 12.99 47.46 7.76
C PHE A 170 12.20 46.66 6.71
N ILE A 171 12.16 47.13 5.46
CA ILE A 171 11.45 46.45 4.38
C ILE A 171 12.11 45.10 4.03
N TRP A 172 13.44 45.02 3.96
CA TRP A 172 14.12 43.75 3.67
C TRP A 172 14.04 42.74 4.82
N LEU A 173 14.11 43.20 6.07
CA LEU A 173 13.97 42.34 7.26
C LEU A 173 12.54 41.81 7.45
N GLY A 174 11.51 42.57 7.05
CA GLY A 174 10.12 42.13 7.15
C GLY A 174 9.65 41.21 6.03
N THR A 175 10.25 41.30 4.84
CA THR A 175 9.74 40.64 3.62
C THR A 175 10.09 39.16 3.52
N ILE A 176 11.28 38.75 3.95
CA ILE A 176 11.69 37.34 3.94
C ILE A 176 10.82 36.51 4.91
N PRO A 177 10.62 36.91 6.19
CA PRO A 177 9.71 36.21 7.09
C PRO A 177 8.26 36.21 6.58
N LEU A 178 7.79 37.32 5.98
CA LEU A 178 6.43 37.41 5.44
C LEU A 178 6.22 36.49 4.24
N ALA A 179 7.19 36.38 3.33
CA ALA A 179 7.14 35.44 2.21
C ALA A 179 7.17 33.97 2.68
N ILE A 180 8.01 33.64 3.67
CA ILE A 180 8.07 32.29 4.24
C ILE A 180 6.75 31.94 4.94
N THR A 181 6.21 32.84 5.75
CA THR A 181 4.95 32.61 6.50
C THR A 181 3.74 32.53 5.57
N THR A 182 3.64 33.39 4.55
CA THR A 182 2.55 33.32 3.55
C THR A 182 2.66 32.08 2.67
N GLY A 183 3.88 31.70 2.26
CA GLY A 183 4.16 30.43 1.57
C GLY A 183 3.75 29.22 2.40
N PHE A 184 4.16 29.18 3.66
CA PHE A 184 3.81 28.11 4.60
C PHE A 184 2.30 28.07 4.88
N TYR A 185 1.67 29.21 5.14
CA TYR A 185 0.22 29.32 5.37
C TYR A 185 -0.60 28.88 4.16
N SER A 186 -0.20 29.26 2.94
CA SER A 186 -0.86 28.81 1.72
C SER A 186 -0.75 27.29 1.52
N SER A 187 0.40 26.69 1.87
CA SER A 187 0.60 25.24 1.81
C SER A 187 -0.29 24.50 2.84
N ILE A 188 -0.44 25.06 4.04
CA ILE A 188 -1.34 24.54 5.08
C ILE A 188 -2.80 24.69 4.64
N ARG A 189 -3.19 25.84 4.10
CA ARG A 189 -4.56 26.06 3.62
C ARG A 189 -4.93 25.12 2.48
N TYR A 190 -4.00 24.88 1.56
CA TYR A 190 -4.16 23.88 0.51
C TYR A 190 -4.40 22.50 1.13
N ARG A 191 -3.54 22.06 2.06
CA ARG A 191 -3.72 20.79 2.78
C ARG A 191 -5.07 20.70 3.51
N ARG A 192 -5.47 21.75 4.23
CA ARG A 192 -6.75 21.80 4.95
C ARG A 192 -7.95 21.73 4.01
N LYS A 193 -7.88 22.34 2.83
CA LYS A 193 -8.96 22.26 1.83
C LYS A 193 -9.21 20.80 1.38
N TYR A 194 -8.16 20.03 1.11
CA TYR A 194 -8.29 18.60 0.77
C TYR A 194 -8.74 17.76 1.96
N GLN A 195 -8.38 18.14 3.20
CA GLN A 195 -8.86 17.46 4.41
C GLN A 195 -10.32 17.80 4.76
N GLN A 196 -10.81 18.99 4.41
CA GLN A 196 -12.19 19.41 4.68
C GLN A 196 -13.22 18.69 3.81
N LEU A 197 -12.87 18.38 2.54
CA LEU A 197 -13.70 17.52 1.68
C LEU A 197 -13.93 16.14 2.30
N ALA A 198 -13.01 15.70 3.15
CA ALA A 198 -13.06 14.40 3.77
C ALA A 198 -14.02 14.31 4.95
N ALA A 199 -14.36 15.45 5.59
CA ALA A 199 -14.90 15.50 6.96
C ALA A 199 -16.14 14.62 7.19
N ASN A 200 -17.03 14.50 6.20
CA ASN A 200 -18.26 13.71 6.33
C ASN A 200 -18.00 12.19 6.28
N ASN A 201 -16.95 11.74 5.57
CA ASN A 201 -16.65 10.32 5.37
C ASN A 201 -15.34 9.88 6.04
N LEU A 202 -14.68 10.77 6.80
CA LEU A 202 -13.38 10.50 7.43
C LEU A 202 -13.42 9.25 8.31
N ASN A 203 -14.44 9.13 9.16
CA ASN A 203 -14.53 8.03 10.11
C ASN A 203 -14.76 6.70 9.39
N ARG A 204 -15.64 6.70 8.38
CA ARG A 204 -15.93 5.51 7.55
C ARG A 204 -14.69 5.06 6.77
N LEU A 205 -14.04 5.98 6.06
CA LEU A 205 -12.84 5.64 5.30
C LEU A 205 -11.67 5.21 6.21
N ALA A 206 -11.59 5.78 7.42
CA ALA A 206 -10.61 5.36 8.40
C ALA A 206 -10.89 3.95 8.95
N SER A 207 -12.16 3.59 9.18
CA SER A 207 -12.56 2.24 9.58
C SER A 207 -12.44 1.22 8.45
N GLU A 208 -12.68 1.61 7.20
CA GLU A 208 -12.40 0.79 6.02
C GLU A 208 -10.91 0.48 5.89
N GLN A 209 -10.06 1.51 5.98
CA GLN A 209 -8.62 1.32 6.03
C GLN A 209 -8.24 0.44 7.21
N ASN A 210 -8.89 0.66 8.36
CA ASN A 210 -9.07 -0.23 9.51
C ASN A 210 -8.91 -1.72 9.17
N ILE A 211 -9.96 -2.15 8.49
CA ILE A 211 -10.27 -3.50 8.06
C ILE A 211 -9.27 -3.98 7.00
N LEU A 212 -8.95 -3.16 6.00
CA LEU A 212 -7.99 -3.54 4.94
C LEU A 212 -6.59 -3.87 5.51
N ALA A 213 -6.12 -3.16 6.53
CA ALA A 213 -4.84 -3.49 7.17
C ALA A 213 -4.91 -4.82 7.95
N LYS A 214 -6.04 -5.08 8.62
CA LYS A 214 -6.29 -6.36 9.31
C LYS A 214 -6.31 -7.51 8.29
N LEU A 215 -7.06 -7.35 7.19
CA LEU A 215 -7.10 -8.30 6.07
C LEU A 215 -5.70 -8.59 5.55
N LYS A 216 -4.91 -7.56 5.23
CA LYS A 216 -3.52 -7.73 4.76
C LYS A 216 -2.68 -8.58 5.70
N THR A 217 -2.78 -8.33 7.00
CA THR A 217 -2.04 -9.05 8.03
C THR A 217 -2.46 -10.52 8.09
N LEU A 218 -3.78 -10.79 8.11
CA LEU A 218 -4.34 -12.13 8.17
C LEU A 218 -4.00 -12.93 6.89
N THR A 219 -4.15 -12.34 5.71
CA THR A 219 -3.81 -12.99 4.43
C THR A 219 -2.32 -13.32 4.35
N SER A 220 -1.45 -12.42 4.82
CA SER A 220 -0.01 -12.68 4.89
C SER A 220 0.30 -13.86 5.82
N ARG A 221 -0.34 -13.90 7.00
CA ARG A 221 -0.17 -15.00 7.95
C ARG A 221 -0.67 -16.33 7.39
N LEU A 222 -1.84 -16.34 6.76
CA LEU A 222 -2.39 -17.53 6.09
C LEU A 222 -1.47 -18.03 4.98
N LYS A 223 -0.87 -17.14 4.18
CA LYS A 223 0.12 -17.52 3.16
C LYS A 223 1.34 -18.19 3.78
N GLN A 224 1.87 -17.63 4.87
CA GLN A 224 2.99 -18.21 5.60
C GLN A 224 2.65 -19.59 6.18
N LEU A 225 1.45 -19.75 6.77
CA LEU A 225 1.01 -21.03 7.32
C LEU A 225 0.88 -22.10 6.24
N ASN A 226 0.34 -21.77 5.07
CA ASN A 226 0.28 -22.70 3.94
C ASN A 226 1.67 -23.13 3.47
N GLN A 227 2.61 -22.18 3.35
CA GLN A 227 4.00 -22.49 2.99
C GLN A 227 4.66 -23.42 4.02
N ASN A 228 4.49 -23.12 5.31
CA ASN A 228 5.01 -23.94 6.40
C ASN A 228 4.40 -25.34 6.38
N LYS A 229 3.08 -25.46 6.19
CA LYS A 229 2.38 -26.74 6.08
C LYS A 229 2.96 -27.60 4.95
N THR A 230 3.16 -27.04 3.76
CA THR A 230 3.79 -27.76 2.65
C THR A 230 5.21 -28.22 2.99
N SER A 231 5.98 -27.39 3.70
CA SER A 231 7.33 -27.78 4.15
C SER A 231 7.30 -28.92 5.19
N GLU A 232 6.34 -28.89 6.12
CA GLU A 232 6.12 -29.91 7.15
C GLU A 232 5.66 -31.24 6.52
N GLU A 233 4.76 -31.20 5.54
CA GLU A 233 4.32 -32.37 4.76
C GLU A 233 5.49 -33.04 4.03
N ASN A 234 6.37 -32.23 3.41
CA ASN A 234 7.57 -32.74 2.76
C ASN A 234 8.53 -33.39 3.76
N LEU A 235 8.70 -32.81 4.95
CA LEU A 235 9.55 -33.38 6.00
C LEU A 235 8.98 -34.69 6.54
N LEU A 236 7.67 -34.76 6.78
CA LEU A 236 6.97 -35.97 7.21
C LEU A 236 7.18 -37.11 6.19
N ASN A 237 7.03 -36.82 4.90
CA ASN A 237 7.29 -37.79 3.83
C ASN A 237 8.73 -38.29 3.86
N ARG A 238 9.71 -37.42 4.09
CA ARG A 238 11.11 -37.82 4.23
C ARG A 238 11.35 -38.74 5.43
N PHE A 239 10.72 -38.47 6.58
CA PHE A 239 10.82 -39.36 7.74
C PHE A 239 10.19 -40.72 7.50
N ARG A 240 9.01 -40.78 6.87
CA ARG A 240 8.35 -42.05 6.52
C ARG A 240 9.21 -42.88 5.55
N LEU A 241 9.83 -42.24 4.57
CA LEU A 241 10.78 -42.91 3.66
C LEU A 241 12.02 -43.42 4.39
N LEU A 242 12.57 -42.65 5.34
CA LEU A 242 13.72 -43.06 6.13
C LEU A 242 13.38 -44.24 7.06
N GLN A 243 12.23 -44.18 7.73
CA GLN A 243 11.68 -45.26 8.55
C GLN A 243 11.54 -46.56 7.74
N ALA A 244 10.97 -46.48 6.54
CA ALA A 244 10.82 -47.64 5.65
C ALA A 244 12.17 -48.24 5.26
N LYS A 245 13.17 -47.41 4.92
CA LYS A 245 14.54 -47.87 4.59
C LYS A 245 15.23 -48.56 5.77
N MET A 246 15.08 -48.01 6.98
CA MET A 246 15.65 -48.60 8.20
C MET A 246 15.01 -49.96 8.50
N ASN A 247 13.69 -50.05 8.39
CA ASN A 247 12.95 -51.30 8.58
C ASN A 247 13.31 -52.39 7.55
N GLN A 248 13.61 -52.00 6.30
CA GLN A 248 14.00 -52.93 5.23
C GLN A 248 15.42 -53.49 5.38
N THR A 249 16.33 -52.74 6.03
CA THR A 249 17.74 -53.13 6.13
C THR A 249 17.94 -54.11 7.30
N ASP A 250 17.68 -53.65 8.52
CA ASP A 250 17.65 -54.46 9.74
C ASP A 250 17.08 -53.59 10.87
N ALA A 251 15.84 -53.87 11.28
CA ALA A 251 15.17 -53.09 12.31
C ALA A 251 15.87 -53.15 13.68
N HIS A 252 16.60 -54.25 13.97
CA HIS A 252 17.25 -54.41 15.25
C HIS A 252 18.47 -53.49 15.40
N LEU A 253 19.23 -53.27 14.32
CA LEU A 253 20.38 -52.35 14.30
C LEU A 253 19.97 -50.88 14.47
N TYR A 254 18.74 -50.53 14.08
CA TYR A 254 18.24 -49.15 14.07
C TYR A 254 17.16 -48.88 15.11
N CYS A 255 16.96 -49.76 16.11
CA CYS A 255 15.83 -49.67 17.05
C CYS A 255 15.70 -48.27 17.70
N ASP A 256 16.77 -47.73 18.28
CA ASP A 256 16.76 -46.41 18.94
C ASP A 256 16.45 -45.27 17.94
N ARG A 257 16.99 -45.34 16.73
CA ARG A 257 16.73 -44.36 15.67
C ARG A 257 15.30 -44.44 15.18
N LEU A 258 14.74 -45.64 15.04
CA LEU A 258 13.34 -45.87 14.68
C LEU A 258 12.40 -45.32 15.74
N THR A 259 12.68 -45.49 17.04
CA THR A 259 11.84 -44.89 18.10
C THR A 259 11.84 -43.37 18.01
N THR A 260 13.00 -42.77 17.74
CA THR A 260 13.14 -41.32 17.61
C THR A 260 12.41 -40.80 16.36
N ILE A 261 12.56 -41.47 15.22
CA ILE A 261 11.83 -41.15 13.98
C ILE A 261 10.32 -41.27 14.19
N ASN A 262 9.84 -42.31 14.88
CA ASN A 262 8.41 -42.49 15.16
C ASN A 262 7.85 -41.34 16.00
N ARG A 263 8.60 -40.87 17.01
CA ARG A 263 8.23 -39.67 17.79
C ARG A 263 8.20 -38.42 16.91
N GLY A 264 9.20 -38.24 16.05
CA GLY A 264 9.24 -37.14 15.09
C GLY A 264 8.08 -37.15 14.10
N ILE A 265 7.71 -38.31 13.57
CA ILE A 265 6.54 -38.51 12.70
C ILE A 265 5.26 -38.12 13.44
N SER A 266 5.05 -38.63 14.65
CA SER A 266 3.86 -38.32 15.45
C SER A 266 3.75 -36.82 15.79
N ALA A 267 4.87 -36.19 16.14
CA ALA A 267 4.92 -34.75 16.40
C ALA A 267 4.60 -33.93 15.13
N LEU A 268 5.15 -34.30 13.97
CA LEU A 268 4.84 -33.65 12.69
C LEU A 268 3.37 -33.82 12.28
N GLU A 269 2.79 -34.99 12.50
CA GLU A 269 1.36 -35.22 12.23
C GLU A 269 0.47 -34.34 13.11
N GLN A 270 0.81 -34.20 14.40
CA GLN A 270 0.14 -33.26 15.30
C GLN A 270 0.29 -31.81 14.84
N GLN A 271 1.49 -31.40 14.45
CA GLN A 271 1.74 -30.05 13.91
C GLN A 271 0.94 -29.78 12.64
N LEU A 272 0.85 -30.73 11.72
CA LEU A 272 0.07 -30.58 10.49
C LEU A 272 -1.42 -30.42 10.77
N ASN A 273 -1.95 -31.14 11.76
CA ASN A 273 -3.33 -30.98 12.20
C ASN A 273 -3.57 -29.58 12.78
N ILE A 274 -2.68 -29.09 13.65
CA ILE A 274 -2.75 -27.72 14.19
C ILE A 274 -2.63 -26.68 13.07
N SER A 275 -1.68 -26.86 12.14
CA SER A 275 -1.52 -26.01 10.95
C SER A 275 -2.81 -25.94 10.13
N GLN A 276 -3.50 -27.06 9.94
CA GLN A 276 -4.78 -27.08 9.22
C GLN A 276 -5.89 -26.33 9.98
N ASN A 277 -5.97 -26.49 11.30
CA ASN A 277 -6.93 -25.78 12.13
C ASN A 277 -6.68 -24.26 12.11
N LEU A 278 -5.41 -23.85 12.19
CA LEU A 278 -5.00 -22.46 12.05
C LEU A 278 -5.39 -21.89 10.68
N ILE A 279 -5.09 -22.60 9.59
CA ILE A 279 -5.45 -22.18 8.23
C ILE A 279 -6.97 -21.99 8.10
N ASN A 280 -7.76 -22.94 8.60
CA ASN A 280 -9.22 -22.85 8.57
C ASN A 280 -9.73 -21.65 9.37
N GLY A 281 -9.23 -21.44 10.59
CA GLY A 281 -9.64 -20.33 11.44
C GLY A 281 -9.25 -18.97 10.87
N TYR A 282 -8.03 -18.81 10.37
CA TYR A 282 -7.61 -17.58 9.68
C TYR A 282 -8.44 -17.32 8.42
N SER A 283 -8.77 -18.35 7.64
CA SER A 283 -9.63 -18.21 6.47
C SER A 283 -11.04 -17.72 6.85
N GLN A 284 -11.61 -18.23 7.94
CA GLN A 284 -12.91 -17.77 8.44
C GLN A 284 -12.85 -16.31 8.88
N LEU A 285 -11.79 -15.91 9.60
CA LEU A 285 -11.60 -14.51 10.01
C LEU A 285 -11.45 -13.57 8.82
N ILE A 286 -10.71 -13.98 7.78
CA ILE A 286 -10.59 -13.21 6.53
C ILE A 286 -11.99 -12.98 5.93
N ASN A 287 -12.79 -14.03 5.80
CA ASN A 287 -14.15 -13.91 5.25
C ASN A 287 -15.03 -12.95 6.08
N ILE A 288 -14.95 -13.01 7.41
CA ILE A 288 -15.69 -12.09 8.29
C ILE A 288 -15.28 -10.63 8.02
N TRP A 289 -13.98 -10.36 7.90
CA TRP A 289 -13.48 -9.01 7.64
C TRP A 289 -13.76 -8.54 6.21
N GLU A 290 -13.82 -9.44 5.23
CA GLU A 290 -14.24 -9.12 3.86
C GLU A 290 -15.72 -8.71 3.85
N ILE A 291 -16.58 -9.47 4.52
CA ILE A 291 -18.00 -9.11 4.69
C ILE A 291 -18.13 -7.75 5.38
N GLU A 292 -17.40 -7.51 6.47
CA GLU A 292 -17.44 -6.23 7.19
C GLU A 292 -16.94 -5.06 6.32
N TYR A 293 -15.97 -5.32 5.45
CA TYR A 293 -15.53 -4.33 4.49
C TYR A 293 -16.62 -4.04 3.44
N GLU A 294 -17.26 -5.05 2.88
CA GLU A 294 -18.34 -4.88 1.91
C GLU A 294 -19.57 -4.18 2.51
N THR A 295 -19.97 -4.55 3.74
CA THR A 295 -21.07 -3.89 4.45
C THR A 295 -20.75 -2.43 4.76
N SER A 296 -19.48 -2.10 5.04
CA SER A 296 -19.04 -0.71 5.28
C SER A 296 -19.17 0.18 4.05
N GLN A 297 -19.06 -0.39 2.84
CA GLN A 297 -19.27 0.37 1.60
C GLN A 297 -20.75 0.67 1.37
N LEU A 298 -21.63 -0.29 1.73
CA LEU A 298 -23.08 -0.19 1.52
C LEU A 298 -23.79 0.70 2.54
N ALA A 299 -23.23 0.90 3.74
CA ALA A 299 -23.84 1.69 4.81
C ALA A 299 -23.04 2.98 5.11
N GLU A 300 -23.73 4.11 5.27
CA GLU A 300 -23.07 5.37 5.69
C GLU A 300 -22.52 5.31 7.12
N GLN A 301 -23.10 4.46 7.97
CA GLN A 301 -22.63 4.13 9.31
C GLN A 301 -22.93 2.65 9.58
N LEU A 302 -21.93 1.90 10.05
CA LEU A 302 -22.09 0.49 10.44
C LEU A 302 -22.61 0.40 11.88
N PRO A 303 -23.90 0.08 12.13
CA PRO A 303 -24.32 -0.29 13.46
C PRO A 303 -23.77 -1.67 13.81
N GLY A 304 -22.83 -1.74 14.76
CA GLY A 304 -22.41 -3.01 15.36
C GLY A 304 -21.00 -3.51 15.03
N GLN A 305 -20.12 -2.67 14.47
CA GLN A 305 -18.69 -3.03 14.32
C GLN A 305 -18.06 -3.48 15.64
N GLU A 306 -18.44 -2.85 16.76
CA GLU A 306 -18.01 -3.26 18.11
C GLU A 306 -18.46 -4.68 18.48
N LYS A 307 -19.63 -5.13 18.00
CA LYS A 307 -20.12 -6.49 18.24
C LYS A 307 -19.35 -7.52 17.42
N VAL A 308 -19.00 -7.19 16.18
CA VAL A 308 -18.16 -8.06 15.33
C VAL A 308 -16.76 -8.15 15.94
N GLU A 309 -16.18 -7.03 16.36
CA GLU A 309 -14.89 -7.01 17.05
C GLU A 309 -14.91 -7.83 18.35
N ALA A 310 -15.97 -7.71 19.15
CA ALA A 310 -16.14 -8.51 20.36
C ALA A 310 -16.28 -10.03 20.09
N GLN A 311 -16.82 -10.44 18.94
CA GLN A 311 -16.91 -11.85 18.55
C GLN A 311 -15.60 -12.38 17.92
N VAL A 312 -14.83 -11.51 17.26
CA VAL A 312 -13.55 -11.87 16.62
C VAL A 312 -12.42 -11.99 17.65
N LEU A 313 -12.44 -11.18 18.71
CA LEU A 313 -11.41 -11.19 19.76
C LEU A 313 -11.16 -12.58 20.37
N PRO A 314 -12.18 -13.31 20.88
CA PRO A 314 -11.96 -14.64 21.46
C PRO A 314 -11.46 -15.64 20.42
N ARG A 315 -11.88 -15.52 19.15
CA ARG A 315 -11.35 -16.37 18.07
C ARG A 315 -9.89 -16.10 17.77
N LEU A 316 -9.44 -14.85 17.86
CA LEU A 316 -8.02 -14.53 17.71
C LEU A 316 -7.19 -15.10 18.88
N GLU A 317 -7.71 -15.05 20.10
CA GLU A 317 -7.07 -15.65 21.27
C GLU A 317 -6.95 -17.17 21.14
N GLU A 318 -8.02 -17.85 20.69
CA GLU A 318 -7.99 -19.29 20.39
C GLU A 318 -6.90 -19.63 19.35
N LEU A 319 -6.78 -18.85 18.29
CA LEU A 319 -5.76 -19.06 17.26
C LEU A 319 -4.35 -18.80 17.81
N GLN A 320 -4.16 -17.77 18.63
CA GLN A 320 -2.87 -17.51 19.27
C GLN A 320 -2.44 -18.65 20.19
N ALA A 321 -3.38 -19.25 20.94
CA ALA A 321 -3.10 -20.42 21.77
C ALA A 321 -2.66 -21.63 20.92
N LEU A 322 -3.31 -21.86 19.77
CA LEU A 322 -2.91 -22.90 18.82
C LEU A 322 -1.53 -22.63 18.20
N GLU A 323 -1.17 -21.37 17.94
CA GLU A 323 0.16 -21.00 17.46
C GLU A 323 1.25 -21.29 18.51
N GLN A 324 0.99 -20.99 19.78
CA GLN A 324 1.90 -21.32 20.89
C GLN A 324 2.09 -22.83 21.01
N GLN A 325 1.00 -23.60 20.97
CA GLN A 325 1.07 -25.07 20.99
C GLN A 325 1.89 -25.62 19.81
N LYS A 326 1.74 -25.04 18.62
CA LYS A 326 2.54 -25.42 17.44
C LYS A 326 4.02 -25.14 17.66
N GLU A 327 4.36 -23.99 18.23
CA GLU A 327 5.74 -23.59 18.52
C GLU A 327 6.38 -24.54 19.53
N GLU A 328 5.67 -24.92 20.60
CA GLU A 328 6.13 -25.91 21.57
C GLU A 328 6.43 -27.26 20.91
N LEU A 329 5.54 -27.77 20.05
CA LEU A 329 5.78 -29.00 19.30
C LEU A 329 6.99 -28.90 18.36
N SER A 330 7.30 -27.69 17.85
CA SER A 330 8.43 -27.50 16.93
C SER A 330 9.78 -27.69 17.62
N LEU A 331 9.85 -27.38 18.92
CA LEU A 331 11.03 -27.60 19.74
C LEU A 331 11.34 -29.09 19.91
N LEU A 332 10.32 -29.96 19.84
CA LEU A 332 10.50 -31.41 19.92
C LEU A 332 11.08 -32.03 18.63
N ILE A 333 11.08 -31.29 17.53
CA ILE A 333 11.46 -31.77 16.19
C ILE A 333 12.85 -31.20 15.79
N GLN A 334 13.71 -30.87 16.75
CA GLN A 334 15.04 -30.31 16.47
C GLN A 334 15.98 -31.34 15.80
N PRO A 335 16.38 -31.17 14.53
CA PRO A 335 17.20 -32.13 13.78
C PRO A 335 18.56 -32.42 14.45
N ALA A 336 19.12 -31.46 15.19
CA ALA A 336 20.39 -31.61 15.88
C ALA A 336 20.36 -32.67 17.00
N ALA A 337 19.20 -32.88 17.63
CA ALA A 337 19.00 -33.96 18.60
C ALA A 337 18.94 -35.35 17.93
N PHE A 338 18.58 -35.42 16.63
CA PHE A 338 18.53 -36.69 15.88
C PHE A 338 19.90 -37.14 15.34
N LEU A 339 20.91 -36.26 15.34
CA LEU A 339 22.25 -36.52 14.79
C LEU A 339 23.34 -36.66 15.87
N SER A 340 23.01 -36.45 17.15
CA SER A 340 23.94 -36.49 18.29
C SER A 340 23.86 -37.78 19.11
N SER A 341 23.06 -38.77 18.68
CA SER A 341 23.04 -40.15 19.17
C SER A 341 23.40 -41.16 18.09
#